data_AF-A0A5J4VZT4-F1
#
_entry.id   AF-A0A5J4VZT4-F1
#
_cell.length_a   1.000
_cell.length_b   1.000
_cell.length_c   1.000
_cell.angle_alpha   90.00
_cell.angle_beta   90.00
_cell.angle_gamma   90.00
#
_symmetry.space_group_name_H-M   'P 1'
#
loop_
_entity.id
_entity.type
_entity.pdbx_description
1 polymer ?
#
loop_
_entity_poly.entity_id
_entity_poly.type
_entity_poly.pdbx_seq_one_letter_code
_entity_poly.pdbx_strand_id
1 'polypeptide(L)'
;MATNFSDSLRSPDSIAVQSGNIKKEIAFLVSGLQSEDKEQYAQITSRLLAIAQNECPQSSYSLLLYPLVTLLLNGNIDASSAAQSAIITLVNSSDDVRSALIKIGFIETARQVLIDENTPNHIESNLLDVVQSLLFQGVNSNEMIGLVSILSKLSEEKSEEKKKIAQKAKMIHVLFANQGISGSFSSNNIQLEKINEELKIQIEEKMRNNNELQRNDEEKQRIIDENKILISELQRKDEENKRKINDLERQLADSKSKPIINNQIVS
;
A
#
# COMPACT_ATOMS: atom_id res chain seq x y z
N MET A 1 55.82 28.80 -15.29
CA MET A 1 55.87 28.62 -13.82
C MET A 1 54.64 27.85 -13.42
N ALA A 2 54.82 26.57 -13.07
CA ALA A 2 53.74 25.70 -12.62
C ALA A 2 53.55 25.90 -11.11
N THR A 3 52.35 26.21 -10.67
CA THR A 3 52.03 26.36 -9.25
C THR A 3 51.65 25.00 -8.67
N ASN A 4 52.53 24.46 -7.83
CA ASN A 4 52.34 23.27 -7.03
C ASN A 4 51.25 23.53 -5.97
N PHE A 5 50.01 23.12 -6.25
CA PHE A 5 48.88 23.18 -5.29
C PHE A 5 48.30 21.80 -4.94
N SER A 6 48.76 20.73 -5.58
CA SER A 6 48.27 19.36 -5.36
C SER A 6 48.76 18.72 -4.06
N ASP A 7 49.83 19.23 -3.44
CA ASP A 7 50.43 18.62 -2.24
C ASP A 7 49.76 19.05 -0.92
N SER A 8 48.89 20.06 -0.92
CA SER A 8 48.29 20.58 0.32
C SER A 8 47.21 19.68 0.94
N LEU A 9 46.75 18.64 0.22
CA LEU A 9 45.72 17.71 0.69
C LEU A 9 46.29 16.42 1.30
N ARG A 10 47.62 16.24 1.32
CA ARG A 10 48.29 14.99 1.72
C ARG A 10 48.73 14.91 3.19
N SER A 11 48.46 15.92 4.02
CA SER A 11 48.90 15.94 5.42
C SER A 11 47.77 16.29 6.38
N PRO A 12 47.40 15.40 7.32
CA PRO A 12 46.38 15.67 8.35
C PRO A 12 46.76 16.82 9.29
N ASP A 13 48.05 17.14 9.41
CA ASP A 13 48.57 18.01 10.47
C ASP A 13 48.84 19.47 10.06
N SER A 14 48.48 19.89 8.84
CA SER A 14 48.81 21.26 8.36
C SER A 14 47.62 22.22 8.23
N ILE A 15 46.37 21.77 8.45
CA ILE A 15 45.21 22.69 8.43
C ILE A 15 45.00 23.29 9.83
N ALA A 16 46.03 23.92 10.37
CA ALA A 16 45.85 24.95 11.39
C ALA A 16 45.64 26.28 10.67
N VAL A 17 44.45 26.48 10.08
CA VAL A 17 44.06 27.77 9.50
C VAL A 17 43.09 28.48 10.44
N GLN A 18 43.48 29.70 10.79
CA GLN A 18 42.78 30.68 11.61
C GLN A 18 41.28 30.74 11.30
N SER A 19 40.46 30.86 12.35
CA SER A 19 39.00 30.98 12.36
C SER A 19 38.39 32.14 11.53
N GLY A 20 39.19 32.82 10.69
CA GLY A 20 38.84 34.06 10.02
C GLY A 20 38.00 33.92 8.76
N ASN A 21 37.86 32.74 8.13
CA ASN A 21 36.94 32.61 7.00
C ASN A 21 36.45 31.18 6.71
N ILE A 22 35.68 30.62 7.64
CA ILE A 22 34.98 29.33 7.48
C ILE A 22 34.24 29.24 6.12
N LYS A 23 33.65 30.34 5.63
CA LYS A 23 32.97 30.36 4.33
C LYS A 23 33.90 30.06 3.15
N LYS A 24 35.14 30.59 3.16
CA LYS A 24 36.14 30.29 2.13
C LYS A 24 36.61 28.85 2.21
N GLU A 25 36.77 28.32 3.42
CA GLU A 25 37.15 26.92 3.61
C GLU A 25 36.05 25.97 3.10
N ILE A 26 34.79 26.24 3.44
CA ILE A 26 33.65 25.48 2.90
C ILE A 26 33.63 25.55 1.38
N ALA A 27 33.81 26.74 0.78
CA ALA A 27 33.85 26.89 -0.66
C ALA A 27 34.99 26.06 -1.31
N PHE A 28 36.16 26.02 -0.66
CA PHE A 28 37.27 25.19 -1.09
C PHE A 28 36.94 23.69 -1.01
N LEU A 29 36.37 23.23 0.10
CA LEU A 29 35.93 21.84 0.28
C LEU A 29 34.88 21.44 -0.77
N VAL A 30 33.93 22.33 -1.08
CA VAL A 30 32.92 22.13 -2.14
C VAL A 30 33.56 22.00 -3.51
N SER A 31 34.59 22.80 -3.83
CA SER A 31 35.31 22.64 -5.08
C SER A 31 35.99 21.26 -5.18
N GLY A 32 36.44 20.72 -4.04
CA GLY A 32 36.98 19.37 -3.95
C GLY A 32 35.96 18.27 -4.21
N LEU A 33 34.65 18.52 -4.03
CA LEU A 33 33.59 17.56 -4.37
C LEU A 33 33.43 17.37 -5.89
N GLN A 34 34.00 18.25 -6.70
CA GLN A 34 34.03 18.10 -8.16
C GLN A 34 35.14 17.16 -8.63
N SER A 35 36.07 16.79 -7.73
CA SER A 35 37.05 15.75 -8.02
C SER A 35 36.38 14.38 -7.97
N GLU A 36 36.74 13.45 -8.86
CA GLU A 36 36.27 12.05 -8.78
C GLU A 36 37.09 11.20 -7.77
N ASP A 37 37.81 11.85 -6.85
CA ASP A 37 38.68 11.20 -5.89
C ASP A 37 37.91 10.76 -4.63
N LYS A 38 37.82 9.43 -4.46
CA LYS A 38 37.12 8.78 -3.35
C LYS A 38 37.76 9.10 -1.99
N GLU A 39 39.08 9.16 -1.93
CA GLU A 39 39.79 9.44 -0.68
C GLU A 39 39.55 10.90 -0.25
N GLN A 40 39.49 11.79 -1.23
CA GLN A 40 39.18 13.19 -1.03
C GLN A 40 37.76 13.39 -0.45
N TYR A 41 36.76 12.60 -0.86
CA TYR A 41 35.41 12.68 -0.29
C TYR A 41 35.36 12.37 1.20
N ALA A 42 36.09 11.35 1.67
CA ALA A 42 36.13 10.99 3.08
C ALA A 42 36.79 12.09 3.93
N GLN A 43 37.89 12.68 3.42
CA GLN A 43 38.56 13.80 4.06
C GLN A 43 37.68 15.05 4.12
N ILE A 44 37.01 15.39 3.01
CA ILE A 44 36.05 16.51 2.94
C ILE A 44 34.93 16.30 3.94
N THR A 45 34.33 15.11 3.98
CA THR A 45 33.24 14.78 4.91
C THR A 45 33.68 14.98 6.37
N SER A 46 34.85 14.45 6.72
CA SER A 46 35.41 14.55 8.07
C SER A 46 35.67 16.00 8.46
N ARG A 47 36.22 16.81 7.54
CA ARG A 47 36.48 18.23 7.81
C ARG A 47 35.18 19.05 7.92
N LEU A 48 34.20 18.79 7.07
CA LEU A 48 32.88 19.43 7.16
C LEU A 48 32.19 19.14 8.50
N LEU A 49 32.26 17.89 8.98
CA LEU A 49 31.76 17.50 10.29
C LEU A 49 32.48 18.24 11.42
N ALA A 50 33.82 18.28 11.38
CA ALA A 50 34.62 18.97 12.39
C ALA A 50 34.30 20.48 12.46
N ILE A 51 34.15 21.14 11.31
CA ILE A 51 33.74 22.55 11.24
C ILE A 51 32.34 22.71 11.85
N ALA A 52 31.38 21.85 11.50
CA ALA A 52 30.01 21.92 12.00
C ALA A 52 29.91 21.74 13.53
N GLN A 53 30.78 20.92 14.12
CA GLN A 53 30.76 20.64 15.56
C GLN A 53 31.48 21.71 16.40
N ASN A 54 32.59 22.26 15.91
CA ASN A 54 33.50 23.04 16.76
C ASN A 54 33.61 24.52 16.36
N GLU A 55 33.37 24.84 15.10
CA GLU A 55 33.77 26.14 14.53
C GLU A 55 32.59 26.91 13.94
N CYS A 56 31.48 26.24 13.61
CA CYS A 56 30.39 26.82 12.85
C CYS A 56 29.41 27.65 13.70
N PRO A 57 29.25 28.97 13.42
CA PRO A 57 28.13 29.73 13.96
C PRO A 57 26.81 29.18 13.41
N GLN A 58 25.76 29.20 14.24
CA GLN A 58 24.41 28.71 13.89
C GLN A 58 23.91 29.17 12.51
N SER A 59 24.17 30.44 12.16
CA SER A 59 23.78 31.04 10.88
C SER A 59 24.44 30.42 9.64
N SER A 60 25.48 29.60 9.80
CA SER A 60 26.28 29.03 8.72
C SER A 60 25.99 27.54 8.47
N TYR A 61 25.10 26.90 9.25
CA TYR A 61 24.82 25.47 9.08
C TYR A 61 24.29 25.13 7.69
N SER A 62 23.44 25.97 7.09
CA SER A 62 22.95 25.72 5.73
C SER A 62 24.09 25.59 4.70
N LEU A 63 25.18 26.37 4.86
CA LEU A 63 26.34 26.30 3.96
C LEU A 63 27.11 24.98 4.10
N LEU A 64 27.09 24.35 5.28
CA LEU A 64 27.75 23.06 5.55
C LEU A 64 26.88 21.86 5.20
N LEU A 65 25.58 21.98 5.39
CA LEU A 65 24.65 20.88 5.16
C LEU A 65 24.44 20.60 3.67
N TYR A 66 24.48 21.60 2.80
CA TYR A 66 24.41 21.38 1.35
C TYR A 66 25.48 20.40 0.83
N PRO A 67 26.79 20.63 1.08
CA PRO A 67 27.85 19.72 0.68
C PRO A 67 27.68 18.30 1.24
N LEU A 68 27.23 18.16 2.50
CA LEU A 68 26.99 16.87 3.12
C LEU A 68 25.81 16.14 2.46
N VAL A 69 24.73 16.84 2.12
CA VAL A 69 23.61 16.27 1.37
C VAL A 69 24.06 15.88 -0.04
N THR A 70 24.91 16.66 -0.71
CA THR A 70 25.49 16.27 -1.99
C THR A 70 26.31 14.98 -1.89
N LEU A 71 27.13 14.84 -0.85
CA LEU A 71 27.89 13.61 -0.60
C LEU A 71 27.00 12.42 -0.26
N LEU A 72 25.92 12.64 0.49
CA LEU A 72 24.92 11.60 0.80
C LEU A 72 24.30 11.00 -0.47
N LEU A 73 24.08 11.83 -1.49
CA LEU A 73 23.53 11.43 -2.79
C LEU A 73 24.61 11.00 -3.80
N ASN A 74 25.87 10.89 -3.38
CA ASN A 74 26.94 10.46 -4.25
C ASN A 74 26.80 8.95 -4.53
N GLY A 75 27.03 8.53 -5.79
CA GLY A 75 27.00 7.11 -6.16
C GLY A 75 28.11 6.27 -5.53
N ASN A 76 29.11 6.90 -4.92
CA ASN A 76 30.12 6.23 -4.12
C ASN A 76 29.56 5.85 -2.72
N ILE A 77 29.52 4.54 -2.46
CA ILE A 77 28.94 3.97 -1.23
C ILE A 77 29.63 4.51 0.03
N ASP A 78 30.96 4.62 0.03
CA ASP A 78 31.73 5.05 1.20
C ASP A 78 31.49 6.52 1.51
N ALA A 79 31.50 7.39 0.48
CA ALA A 79 31.19 8.80 0.61
C ALA A 79 29.76 9.04 1.09
N SER A 80 28.79 8.33 0.49
CA SER A 80 27.38 8.40 0.90
C SER A 80 27.20 7.96 2.36
N SER A 81 27.86 6.88 2.77
CA SER A 81 27.77 6.34 4.14
C SER A 81 28.46 7.24 5.17
N ALA A 82 29.63 7.80 4.83
CA ALA A 82 30.32 8.77 5.67
C ALA A 82 29.47 10.03 5.87
N ALA A 83 28.86 10.55 4.79
CA ALA A 83 27.97 11.70 4.86
C ALA A 83 26.70 11.42 5.66
N GLN A 84 26.10 10.23 5.51
CA GLN A 84 24.99 9.78 6.33
C GLN A 84 25.33 9.82 7.82
N SER A 85 26.49 9.27 8.20
CA SER A 85 26.94 9.24 9.58
C SER A 85 27.23 10.64 10.13
N ALA A 86 27.84 11.50 9.33
CA ALA A 86 28.08 12.90 9.68
C ALA A 86 26.77 13.68 9.88
N ILE A 87 25.81 13.55 8.97
CA ILE A 87 24.51 14.23 9.08
C ILE A 87 23.75 13.73 10.32
N ILE A 88 23.69 12.42 10.57
CA ILE A 88 23.01 11.86 11.74
C ILE A 88 23.65 12.38 13.04
N THR A 89 24.98 12.44 13.08
CA THR A 89 25.72 12.99 14.22
C THR A 89 25.31 14.43 14.50
N LEU A 90 25.22 15.27 13.45
CA LEU A 90 24.82 16.66 13.59
C LEU A 90 23.33 16.81 13.99
N VAL A 91 22.43 16.01 13.39
CA VAL A 91 20.99 15.99 13.69
C VAL A 91 20.75 15.67 15.17
N ASN A 92 21.49 14.71 15.72
CA ASN A 92 21.42 14.32 17.13
C ASN A 92 22.00 15.36 18.08
N SER A 93 22.82 16.30 17.58
CA SER A 93 23.56 17.25 18.42
C SER A 93 22.88 18.61 18.57
N SER A 94 22.04 19.04 17.62
CA SER A 94 21.54 20.42 17.60
C SER A 94 20.18 20.60 16.90
N ASP A 95 19.25 21.27 17.56
CA ASP A 95 17.93 21.66 17.04
C ASP A 95 18.04 22.62 15.83
N ASP A 96 19.06 23.48 15.86
CA ASP A 96 19.34 24.42 14.79
C ASP A 96 19.82 23.70 13.53
N VAL A 97 20.62 22.62 13.68
CA VAL A 97 20.99 21.75 12.55
C VAL A 97 19.74 21.13 11.94
N ARG A 98 18.83 20.57 12.77
CA ARG A 98 17.60 19.96 12.28
C ARG A 98 16.75 20.97 11.52
N SER A 99 16.57 22.16 12.11
CA SER A 99 15.85 23.27 11.47
C SER A 99 16.50 23.72 10.16
N ALA A 100 17.82 23.81 10.11
CA ALA A 100 18.56 24.16 8.89
C ALA A 100 18.43 23.08 7.82
N LEU A 101 18.48 21.79 8.19
CA LEU A 101 18.35 20.66 7.27
C LEU A 101 16.97 20.65 6.58
N ILE A 102 15.90 20.90 7.34
CA ILE A 102 14.55 21.07 6.79
C ILE A 102 14.50 22.29 5.85
N LYS A 103 15.04 23.44 6.27
CA LYS A 103 15.04 24.69 5.48
C LYS A 103 15.80 24.59 4.16
N ILE A 104 16.88 23.81 4.09
CA ILE A 104 17.61 23.60 2.82
C ILE A 104 16.88 22.64 1.86
N GLY A 105 15.73 22.11 2.26
CA GLY A 105 14.89 21.25 1.41
C GLY A 105 15.24 19.78 1.47
N PHE A 106 15.92 19.30 2.51
CA PHE A 106 16.32 17.90 2.64
C PHE A 106 15.15 16.91 2.47
N ILE A 107 13.98 17.23 3.03
CA ILE A 107 12.80 16.37 2.91
C ILE A 107 12.30 16.28 1.46
N GLU A 108 12.30 17.39 0.74
CA GLU A 108 11.94 17.41 -0.67
C GLU A 108 12.98 16.65 -1.51
N THR A 109 14.26 16.79 -1.18
CA THR A 109 15.33 15.98 -1.78
C THR A 109 15.11 14.49 -1.55
N ALA A 110 14.83 14.08 -0.31
CA ALA A 110 14.53 12.68 0.01
C ALA A 110 13.30 12.19 -0.77
N ARG A 111 12.26 13.04 -0.88
CA ARG A 111 11.04 12.72 -1.64
C ARG A 111 11.36 12.40 -3.10
N GLN A 112 12.13 13.24 -3.78
CA GLN A 112 12.48 13.06 -5.19
C GLN A 112 13.35 11.81 -5.40
N VAL A 113 14.36 11.62 -4.54
CA VAL A 113 15.29 10.48 -4.66
C VAL A 113 14.59 9.14 -4.39
N LEU A 114 13.68 9.08 -3.42
CA LEU A 114 12.95 7.85 -3.09
C LEU A 114 11.84 7.50 -4.09
N ILE A 115 11.46 8.42 -4.99
CA ILE A 115 10.53 8.14 -6.10
C ILE A 115 11.29 7.60 -7.32
N ASP A 116 12.55 8.00 -7.52
CA ASP A 116 13.35 7.57 -8.67
C ASP A 116 13.78 6.11 -8.53
N GLU A 117 13.23 5.25 -9.38
CA GLU A 117 13.50 3.82 -9.40
C GLU A 117 14.95 3.48 -9.80
N ASN A 118 15.68 4.44 -10.37
CA ASN A 118 17.10 4.27 -10.72
C ASN A 118 18.05 4.62 -9.58
N THR A 119 17.53 5.12 -8.47
CA THR A 119 18.36 5.47 -7.31
C THR A 119 19.05 4.22 -6.76
N PRO A 120 20.38 4.26 -6.56
CA PRO A 120 21.10 3.18 -5.90
C PRO A 120 20.55 2.87 -4.50
N ASN A 121 20.34 1.59 -4.19
CA ASN A 121 19.78 1.10 -2.92
C ASN A 121 20.49 1.66 -1.67
N HIS A 122 21.81 1.87 -1.74
CA HIS A 122 22.56 2.42 -0.61
C HIS A 122 22.17 3.88 -0.31
N ILE A 123 21.88 4.68 -1.33
CA ILE A 123 21.43 6.07 -1.18
C ILE A 123 20.02 6.10 -0.59
N GLU A 124 19.09 5.29 -1.11
CA GLU A 124 17.75 5.15 -0.53
C GLU A 124 17.83 4.78 0.96
N SER A 125 18.62 3.75 1.28
CA SER A 125 18.85 3.29 2.65
C SER A 125 19.42 4.39 3.55
N ASN A 126 20.43 5.12 3.08
CA ASN A 126 21.11 6.16 3.85
C ASN A 126 20.22 7.38 4.08
N LEU A 127 19.40 7.77 3.09
CA LEU A 127 18.39 8.82 3.24
C LEU A 127 17.35 8.46 4.30
N LEU A 128 16.84 7.22 4.26
CA LEU A 128 15.86 6.75 5.25
C LEU A 128 16.42 6.78 6.67
N ASP A 129 17.71 6.48 6.87
CA ASP A 129 18.34 6.60 8.20
C ASP A 129 18.37 8.04 8.71
N VAL A 130 18.64 9.01 7.83
CA VAL A 130 18.63 10.44 8.20
C VAL A 130 17.19 10.89 8.52
N VAL A 131 16.20 10.49 7.70
CA VAL A 131 14.77 10.78 7.97
C VAL A 131 14.33 10.20 9.31
N GLN A 132 14.68 8.94 9.57
CA GLN A 132 14.39 8.27 10.83
C GLN A 132 15.04 9.00 12.02
N SER A 133 16.31 9.42 11.88
CA SER A 133 17.01 10.18 12.91
C SER A 133 16.29 11.49 13.23
N LEU A 134 15.86 12.25 12.21
CA LEU A 134 15.11 13.48 12.40
C LEU A 134 13.79 13.26 13.17
N LEU A 135 13.05 12.19 12.86
CA LEU A 135 11.82 11.83 13.57
C LEU A 135 12.08 11.49 15.04
N PHE A 136 13.15 10.74 15.33
CA PHE A 136 13.51 10.43 16.72
C PHE A 136 13.95 11.66 17.52
N GLN A 137 14.56 12.64 16.87
CA GLN A 137 14.95 13.91 17.49
C GLN A 137 13.80 14.92 17.55
N GLY A 138 12.55 14.48 17.34
CA GLY A 138 11.36 15.29 17.57
C GLY A 138 11.09 16.36 16.51
N VAL A 139 11.66 16.23 15.30
CA VAL A 139 11.25 17.09 14.18
C VAL A 139 9.77 16.87 13.90
N ASN A 140 9.04 17.97 13.72
CA ASN A 140 7.60 17.94 13.44
C ASN A 140 7.33 17.08 12.19
N SER A 141 6.64 15.96 12.39
CA SER A 141 6.32 15.04 11.30
C SER A 141 5.53 15.70 10.16
N ASN A 142 4.82 16.81 10.40
CA ASN A 142 4.06 17.50 9.35
C ASN A 142 4.99 18.08 8.27
N GLU A 143 6.22 18.43 8.63
CA GLU A 143 7.27 18.85 7.68
C GLU A 143 7.64 17.71 6.71
N MET A 144 7.30 16.46 7.04
CA MET A 144 7.65 15.26 6.31
C MET A 144 6.44 14.52 5.73
N ILE A 145 5.25 15.13 5.76
CA ILE A 145 4.00 14.48 5.32
C ILE A 145 4.06 14.01 3.86
N GLY A 146 4.84 14.69 3.02
CA GLY A 146 5.06 14.30 1.62
C GLY A 146 5.77 12.96 1.42
N LEU A 147 6.39 12.40 2.46
CA LEU A 147 7.05 11.09 2.41
C LEU A 147 6.08 9.93 2.65
N VAL A 148 4.91 10.17 3.22
CA VAL A 148 4.07 9.07 3.74
C VAL A 148 3.63 8.09 2.66
N SER A 149 3.13 8.58 1.52
CA SER A 149 2.73 7.72 0.40
C SER A 149 3.89 6.95 -0.23
N ILE A 150 5.10 7.53 -0.22
CA ILE A 150 6.31 6.91 -0.77
C ILE A 150 6.78 5.79 0.15
N LEU A 151 6.82 6.05 1.47
CA LEU A 151 7.19 5.05 2.47
C LEU A 151 6.22 3.88 2.49
N SER A 152 4.94 4.17 2.28
CA SER A 152 3.89 3.18 2.06
C SER A 152 4.25 2.23 0.91
N LYS A 153 4.51 2.76 -0.29
CA LYS A 153 4.89 1.97 -1.47
C LYS A 153 6.17 1.18 -1.21
N LEU A 154 7.19 1.81 -0.64
CA LEU A 154 8.47 1.18 -0.32
C LEU A 154 8.32 0.05 0.72
N SER A 155 7.38 0.18 1.67
CA SER A 155 7.15 -0.84 2.70
C SER A 155 6.55 -2.14 2.18
N GLU A 156 5.93 -2.10 0.99
CA GLU A 156 5.33 -3.25 0.31
C GLU A 156 6.29 -3.96 -0.66
N GLU A 157 7.50 -3.44 -0.84
CA GLU A 157 8.53 -4.01 -1.71
C GLU A 157 8.92 -5.43 -1.25
N LYS A 158 9.01 -6.36 -2.21
CA LYS A 158 9.21 -7.80 -1.96
C LYS A 158 10.54 -8.33 -2.46
N SER A 159 11.29 -7.54 -3.22
CA SER A 159 12.63 -7.92 -3.67
C SER A 159 13.59 -8.07 -2.49
N GLU A 160 14.38 -9.15 -2.49
CA GLU A 160 15.38 -9.38 -1.43
C GLU A 160 16.45 -8.27 -1.41
N GLU A 161 16.77 -7.68 -2.57
CA GLU A 161 17.72 -6.58 -2.70
C GLU A 161 17.27 -5.30 -1.96
N LYS A 162 15.95 -5.02 -1.94
CA LYS A 162 15.37 -3.85 -1.27
C LYS A 162 14.75 -4.16 0.09
N LYS A 163 14.88 -5.38 0.61
CA LYS A 163 14.29 -5.79 1.89
C LYS A 163 14.65 -4.89 3.08
N LYS A 164 15.92 -4.45 3.17
CA LYS A 164 16.36 -3.52 4.22
C LYS A 164 15.67 -2.15 4.09
N ILE A 165 15.48 -1.69 2.86
CA ILE A 165 14.81 -0.42 2.55
C ILE A 165 13.33 -0.52 2.92
N ALA A 166 12.67 -1.61 2.54
CA ALA A 166 11.28 -1.89 2.90
C ALA A 166 11.07 -1.91 4.43
N GLN A 167 11.97 -2.55 5.17
CA GLN A 167 11.91 -2.58 6.64
C GLN A 167 12.07 -1.19 7.26
N LYS A 168 13.03 -0.39 6.79
CA LYS A 168 13.22 1.00 7.26
C LYS A 168 12.00 1.86 6.93
N ALA A 169 11.50 1.78 5.69
CA ALA A 169 10.32 2.51 5.26
C ALA A 169 9.10 2.16 6.12
N LYS A 170 8.89 0.87 6.40
CA LYS A 170 7.82 0.39 7.28
C LYS A 170 7.94 0.96 8.69
N MET A 171 9.13 0.97 9.27
CA MET A 171 9.36 1.52 10.61
C MET A 171 9.08 3.03 10.67
N ILE A 172 9.60 3.80 9.71
CA ILE A 172 9.36 5.24 9.60
C ILE A 172 7.86 5.52 9.41
N HIS A 173 7.20 4.73 8.57
CA HIS A 173 5.76 4.83 8.36
C HIS A 173 4.96 4.59 9.66
N VAL A 174 5.37 3.62 10.48
CA VAL A 174 4.75 3.39 11.80
C VAL A 174 4.99 4.57 12.74
N LEU A 175 6.17 5.19 12.71
CA LEU A 175 6.45 6.40 13.49
C LEU A 175 5.53 7.56 13.10
N PHE A 176 5.28 7.76 11.80
CA PHE A 176 4.31 8.76 11.32
C PHE A 176 2.90 8.50 11.83
N ALA A 177 2.43 7.25 11.74
CA ALA A 177 1.11 6.86 12.24
C ALA A 177 0.97 7.11 13.75
N ASN A 178 2.01 6.80 14.53
CA ASN A 178 2.04 7.05 15.98
C ASN A 178 2.00 8.55 16.34
N GLN A 179 2.46 9.42 15.43
CA GLN A 179 2.40 10.88 15.59
C GLN A 179 1.11 11.48 14.99
N GLY A 180 0.13 10.66 14.63
CA GLY A 180 -1.14 11.10 14.04
C GLY A 180 -1.06 11.52 12.58
N ILE A 181 0.11 11.36 11.94
CA ILE A 181 0.31 11.65 10.52
C ILE A 181 0.05 10.38 9.75
N SER A 182 -1.23 10.13 9.50
CA SER A 182 -1.66 9.00 8.70
C SER A 182 -2.01 9.46 7.29
N GLY A 183 -1.01 9.50 6.41
CA GLY A 183 -1.24 9.35 4.98
C GLY A 183 -1.62 7.89 4.69
N SER A 184 -2.92 7.61 4.80
CA SER A 184 -3.58 6.37 4.34
C SER A 184 -2.84 5.03 4.54
N PHE A 185 -2.42 4.66 5.75
CA PHE A 185 -2.01 3.26 6.04
C PHE A 185 -2.58 2.66 7.33
N SER A 186 -3.49 3.37 8.02
CA SER A 186 -4.00 2.89 9.31
C SER A 186 -5.52 2.99 9.54
N SER A 187 -6.34 3.46 8.59
CA SER A 187 -7.81 3.23 8.69
C SER A 187 -8.24 1.96 7.94
N ASN A 188 -7.46 1.51 6.95
CA ASN A 188 -7.88 0.43 6.08
C ASN A 188 -7.89 -0.94 6.76
N ASN A 189 -7.01 -1.29 7.69
CA ASN A 189 -7.08 -2.63 8.29
C ASN A 189 -8.29 -2.81 9.23
N ILE A 190 -8.58 -1.83 10.08
CA ILE A 190 -9.74 -1.90 10.99
C ILE A 190 -11.06 -1.71 10.22
N GLN A 191 -11.09 -0.86 9.18
CA GLN A 191 -12.26 -0.77 8.30
C GLN A 191 -12.40 -1.99 7.38
N LEU A 192 -11.32 -2.56 6.84
CA LEU A 192 -11.38 -3.80 6.04
C LEU A 192 -11.84 -4.96 6.91
N GLU A 193 -11.35 -5.12 8.14
CA GLU A 193 -11.83 -6.18 9.03
C GLU A 193 -13.32 -6.03 9.30
N LYS A 194 -13.80 -4.80 9.58
CA LYS A 194 -15.23 -4.54 9.74
C LYS A 194 -16.03 -4.82 8.47
N ILE A 195 -15.54 -4.37 7.31
CA ILE A 195 -16.20 -4.60 6.01
C ILE A 195 -16.18 -6.09 5.65
N ASN A 196 -15.10 -6.81 5.93
CA ASN A 196 -14.98 -8.24 5.68
C ASN A 196 -15.91 -9.05 6.58
N GLU A 197 -16.02 -8.68 7.86
CA GLU A 197 -16.93 -9.37 8.78
C GLU A 197 -18.40 -9.09 8.41
N GLU A 198 -18.73 -7.85 8.02
CA GLU A 198 -20.05 -7.48 7.49
C GLU A 198 -20.39 -8.25 6.20
N LEU A 199 -19.44 -8.34 5.26
CA LEU A 199 -19.61 -9.10 4.02
C LEU A 199 -19.78 -10.60 4.29
N LYS A 200 -19.05 -11.15 5.26
CA LYS A 200 -19.16 -12.56 5.66
C LYS A 200 -20.55 -12.86 6.23
N ILE A 201 -21.07 -11.98 7.09
CA ILE A 201 -22.44 -12.08 7.62
C ILE A 201 -23.46 -12.03 6.47
N GLN A 202 -23.32 -11.09 5.53
CA GLN A 202 -24.24 -10.98 4.38
C GLN A 202 -24.17 -12.20 3.45
N ILE A 203 -22.99 -12.78 3.24
CA ILE A 203 -22.83 -14.01 2.44
C ILE A 203 -23.55 -15.18 3.13
N GLU A 204 -23.39 -15.31 4.44
CA GLU A 204 -24.01 -16.39 5.21
C GLU A 204 -25.55 -16.25 5.29
N GLU A 205 -26.06 -15.03 5.36
CA GLU A 205 -27.49 -14.74 5.26
C GLU A 205 -28.04 -15.05 3.86
N LYS A 206 -27.34 -14.63 2.80
CA LYS A 206 -27.73 -14.99 1.42
C LYS A 206 -27.71 -16.49 1.18
N MET A 207 -26.74 -17.22 1.74
CA MET A 207 -26.72 -18.69 1.67
C MET A 207 -27.92 -19.32 2.38
N ARG A 208 -28.30 -18.80 3.56
CA ARG A 208 -29.51 -19.25 4.27
C ARG A 208 -30.78 -19.01 3.45
N ASN A 209 -30.94 -17.82 2.88
CA ASN A 209 -32.09 -17.49 2.04
C ASN A 209 -32.16 -18.35 0.78
N ASN A 210 -31.03 -18.60 0.10
CA ASN A 210 -30.99 -19.50 -1.06
C ASN A 210 -31.39 -20.93 -0.69
N ASN A 211 -30.93 -21.45 0.46
CA ASN A 211 -31.31 -22.78 0.92
C ASN A 211 -32.81 -22.88 1.25
N GLU A 212 -33.43 -21.80 1.73
CA GLU A 212 -34.88 -21.77 1.98
C GLU A 212 -35.68 -21.68 0.68
N LEU A 213 -35.23 -20.85 -0.28
CA LEU A 213 -35.81 -20.80 -1.62
C LEU A 213 -35.76 -22.17 -2.31
N GLN A 214 -34.62 -22.86 -2.24
CA GLN A 214 -34.47 -24.19 -2.80
C GLN A 214 -35.45 -25.19 -2.19
N ARG A 215 -35.66 -25.17 -0.85
CA ARG A 215 -36.66 -26.03 -0.20
C ARG A 215 -38.08 -25.71 -0.65
N ASN A 216 -38.42 -24.43 -0.82
CA ASN A 216 -39.72 -24.03 -1.30
C ASN A 216 -39.96 -24.46 -2.75
N ASP A 217 -38.94 -24.41 -3.60
CA ASP A 217 -39.02 -24.88 -4.98
C ASP A 217 -39.16 -26.41 -5.06
N GLU A 218 -38.44 -27.15 -4.21
CA GLU A 218 -38.62 -28.60 -4.06
C GLU A 218 -40.04 -28.97 -3.60
N GLU A 219 -40.61 -28.22 -2.65
CA GLU A 219 -41.97 -28.46 -2.18
C GLU A 219 -43.02 -28.15 -3.26
N LYS A 220 -42.87 -27.03 -3.97
CA LYS A 220 -43.72 -26.71 -5.13
C LYS A 220 -43.66 -27.78 -6.20
N GLN A 221 -42.47 -28.34 -6.45
CA GLN A 221 -42.30 -29.41 -7.42
C GLN A 221 -43.06 -30.67 -7.00
N ARG A 222 -43.02 -31.04 -5.71
CA ARG A 222 -43.83 -32.17 -5.19
C ARG A 222 -45.33 -31.95 -5.39
N ILE A 223 -45.82 -30.76 -5.07
CA ILE A 223 -47.23 -30.40 -5.27
C ILE A 223 -47.61 -30.48 -6.76
N ILE A 224 -46.73 -30.04 -7.66
CA ILE A 224 -46.94 -30.15 -9.12
C ILE A 224 -47.05 -31.62 -9.54
N ASP A 225 -46.16 -32.48 -9.02
CA ASP A 225 -46.15 -33.91 -9.35
C ASP A 225 -47.40 -34.63 -8.82
N GLU A 226 -47.84 -34.32 -7.59
CA GLU A 226 -49.09 -34.82 -7.01
C GLU A 226 -50.31 -34.40 -7.83
N ASN A 227 -50.40 -33.13 -8.21
CA ASN A 227 -51.48 -32.63 -9.05
C ASN A 227 -51.50 -33.30 -10.43
N LYS A 228 -50.33 -33.60 -11.01
CA LYS A 228 -50.22 -34.32 -12.28
C LYS A 228 -50.78 -35.74 -12.20
N ILE A 229 -50.54 -36.43 -11.08
CA ILE A 229 -51.12 -37.74 -10.81
C ILE A 229 -52.65 -37.62 -10.72
N LEU A 230 -53.15 -36.67 -9.93
CA LEU A 230 -54.59 -36.47 -9.74
C LEU A 230 -55.31 -36.15 -11.06
N ILE A 231 -54.73 -35.30 -11.91
CA ILE A 231 -55.26 -34.98 -13.23
C ILE A 231 -55.36 -36.24 -14.10
N SER A 232 -54.32 -37.08 -14.07
CA SER A 232 -54.28 -38.33 -14.85
C SER A 232 -55.37 -39.32 -14.38
N GLU A 233 -55.63 -39.41 -13.08
CA GLU A 233 -56.71 -40.25 -12.54
C GLU A 233 -58.10 -39.73 -12.92
N LEU A 234 -58.32 -38.41 -12.87
CA LEU A 234 -59.58 -37.79 -13.27
C LEU A 234 -59.85 -38.03 -14.76
N GLN A 235 -58.84 -37.88 -15.62
CA GLN A 235 -58.94 -38.20 -17.05
C GLN A 235 -59.34 -39.66 -17.29
N ARG A 236 -58.74 -40.60 -16.55
CA ARG A 236 -59.10 -42.03 -16.68
C ARG A 236 -60.55 -42.30 -16.28
N LYS A 237 -61.03 -41.68 -15.20
CA LYS A 237 -62.43 -41.78 -14.75
C LYS A 237 -63.39 -41.16 -15.76
N ASP A 238 -63.03 -40.02 -16.36
CA ASP A 238 -63.85 -39.37 -17.38
C ASP A 238 -64.01 -40.26 -18.63
N GLU A 239 -62.93 -40.88 -19.09
CA GLU A 239 -62.97 -41.84 -20.21
C GLU A 239 -63.79 -43.10 -19.88
N GLU A 240 -63.70 -43.62 -18.65
CA GLU A 240 -64.54 -44.73 -18.20
C GLU A 240 -66.03 -44.35 -18.18
N ASN A 241 -66.34 -43.15 -17.69
CA ASN A 241 -67.71 -42.62 -17.66
C ASN A 241 -68.27 -42.39 -19.06
N LYS A 242 -67.48 -41.85 -20.00
CA LYS A 242 -67.88 -41.73 -21.42
C LYS A 242 -68.23 -43.08 -22.02
N ARG A 243 -67.43 -44.13 -21.75
CA ARG A 243 -67.74 -45.49 -22.21
C ARG A 243 -69.07 -46.00 -21.65
N LYS A 244 -69.30 -45.83 -20.34
CA LYS A 244 -70.57 -46.21 -19.69
C LYS A 244 -71.77 -45.46 -20.27
N ILE A 245 -71.64 -44.16 -20.53
CA ILE A 245 -72.70 -43.36 -21.15
C ILE A 245 -73.03 -43.90 -22.53
N ASN A 246 -72.02 -44.11 -23.39
CA ASN A 246 -72.23 -44.67 -24.73
C ASN A 246 -72.92 -46.05 -24.69
N ASP A 247 -72.52 -46.92 -23.75
CA ASP A 247 -73.15 -48.23 -23.59
C ASP A 247 -74.62 -48.13 -23.15
N LEU A 248 -74.93 -47.23 -22.22
CA LEU A 248 -76.31 -46.98 -21.78
C LEU A 248 -77.16 -46.39 -22.91
N GLU A 249 -76.63 -45.43 -23.69
CA GLU A 249 -77.31 -44.87 -24.86
C GLU A 249 -77.63 -45.94 -25.90
N ARG A 250 -76.68 -46.87 -26.13
CA ARG A 250 -76.89 -48.02 -27.02
C ARG A 250 -78.00 -48.95 -26.51
N GLN A 251 -77.99 -49.31 -25.23
CA GLN A 251 -79.05 -50.12 -24.61
C GLN A 251 -80.42 -49.43 -24.69
N LEU A 252 -80.47 -48.11 -24.54
CA LEU A 252 -81.69 -47.32 -24.63
C LEU A 252 -82.25 -47.30 -26.06
N ALA A 253 -81.38 -47.17 -27.07
CA ALA A 253 -81.74 -47.24 -28.48
C ALA A 253 -82.29 -48.62 -28.86
N ASP A 254 -81.63 -49.70 -28.40
CA ASP A 254 -82.07 -51.08 -28.62
C ASP A 254 -83.42 -51.38 -27.92
N SER A 255 -83.68 -50.75 -26.78
CA SER A 255 -84.95 -50.91 -26.05
C SER A 255 -86.12 -50.19 -26.74
N LYS A 256 -85.87 -49.09 -27.45
CA LYS A 256 -86.89 -48.34 -28.20
C LYS A 256 -87.24 -48.96 -29.56
N SER A 257 -86.41 -49.86 -30.10
CA SER A 257 -86.63 -50.48 -31.42
C SER A 257 -87.51 -51.75 -31.39
N LYS A 258 -87.87 -52.25 -30.21
CA LYS A 258 -88.80 -53.38 -30.08
C LYS A 258 -90.25 -52.89 -30.31
N PRO A 259 -90.97 -53.36 -31.35
CA PRO A 259 -92.34 -52.92 -31.60
C PRO A 259 -93.25 -53.42 -30.48
N ILE A 260 -94.06 -52.51 -29.94
CA ILE A 260 -95.17 -52.86 -29.04
C ILE A 260 -96.20 -53.61 -29.89
N ILE A 261 -96.17 -54.95 -29.84
CA ILE A 261 -97.24 -55.79 -30.39
C ILE A 261 -98.44 -55.60 -29.46
N ASN A 262 -99.29 -54.63 -29.78
CA ASN A 262 -100.52 -54.36 -29.07
C ASN A 262 -101.54 -55.44 -29.45
N ASN A 263 -101.59 -56.53 -28.69
CA ASN A 263 -102.67 -57.51 -28.77
C ASN A 263 -103.94 -56.89 -28.17
N GLN A 264 -104.72 -56.17 -28.97
CA GLN A 264 -106.13 -55.93 -28.66
C GLN A 264 -106.90 -57.23 -28.88
N ILE A 265 -107.13 -57.93 -27.77
CA ILE A 265 -108.18 -58.94 -27.64
C ILE A 265 -109.47 -58.16 -27.36
N VAL A 266 -110.44 -58.19 -28.29
CA VAL A 266 -111.84 -57.94 -27.97
C VAL A 266 -112.68 -58.99 -28.69
N SER A 267 -113.47 -59.67 -27.86
CA SER A 267 -114.39 -60.77 -28.13
C SER A 267 -115.58 -60.40 -29.00
#